data_AF-A0A0F9JHF4-F1
#
_entry.id   AF-A0A0F9JHF4-F1
#
_cell.length_a   1.000
_cell.length_b   1.000
_cell.length_c   1.000
_cell.angle_alpha   90.00
_cell.angle_beta   90.00
_cell.angle_gamma   90.00
#
_symmetry.space_group_name_H-M   'P 1'
#
loop_
_entity.id
_entity.type
_entity.pdbx_description
1 polymer ?
#
loop_
_entity_poly.entity_id
_entity_poly.type
_entity_poly.pdbx_seq_one_letter_code
_entity_poly.pdbx_strand_id
1 'polypeptide(L)'
;MSEPKIVGYGDHGLGPDFEKTVIQAVLKNPEFMGKFRPVVSPDAFIDDTNKFIVRMVHEYYDKYNEHPINGTLSDMVRHSLFRNKADAISIIENATPCENLSYVQDRIINWAKWTAIEEVLNLEIKNPNELSNSIQRASKVGDDLLFSHTSLDTDTEYERKKVIPTPWEWLNDQLEGGPEIGDLCVVLTIISGGKTTILCNIVRHALNLGKSVIYFTFEDGERKIKRRIMQTVCKMTKKEMLKEAEKQNKYNSQNTLNQYLPILESKGFIKSTKDKREKVYTLKPS
;
A
#
# COMPACT_ATOMS: atom_id res chain seq x y z
N MET A 1 14.97 -7.52 -28.90
CA MET A 1 13.97 -7.85 -27.88
C MET A 1 13.15 -6.59 -27.65
N SER A 2 11.96 -6.53 -28.23
CA SER A 2 11.04 -5.41 -28.04
C SER A 2 10.47 -5.48 -26.63
N GLU A 3 10.53 -4.39 -25.87
CA GLU A 3 9.88 -4.27 -24.57
C GLU A 3 8.39 -4.65 -24.68
N PRO A 4 7.81 -5.31 -23.67
CA PRO A 4 6.39 -5.59 -23.67
C PRO A 4 5.64 -4.25 -23.63
N LYS A 5 4.97 -3.90 -24.73
CA LYS A 5 4.01 -2.82 -24.74
C LYS A 5 2.95 -3.14 -23.68
N ILE A 6 2.91 -2.33 -22.63
CA ILE A 6 1.77 -2.27 -21.74
C ILE A 6 0.62 -1.77 -22.62
N VAL A 7 -0.23 -2.69 -23.06
CA VAL A 7 -1.44 -2.36 -23.82
C VAL A 7 -2.34 -1.60 -22.83
N GLY A 8 -2.38 -0.28 -22.96
CA GLY A 8 -3.43 0.51 -22.33
C GLY A 8 -4.78 0.00 -22.84
N TYR A 9 -5.66 -0.38 -21.92
CA TYR A 9 -6.99 -0.93 -22.21
C TYR A 9 -8.00 0.10 -22.71
N GLY A 10 -7.53 1.30 -23.02
CA GLY A 10 -8.38 2.48 -23.14
C GLY A 10 -9.06 2.68 -24.48
N ASP A 11 -8.36 2.41 -25.58
CA ASP A 11 -8.93 2.64 -26.92
C ASP A 11 -9.76 1.46 -27.45
N HIS A 12 -9.72 0.31 -26.79
CA HIS A 12 -10.33 -0.93 -27.26
C HIS A 12 -10.99 -1.61 -26.06
N GLY A 13 -12.32 -1.77 -26.09
CA GLY A 13 -13.10 -2.47 -25.07
C GLY A 13 -12.55 -3.87 -24.74
N LEU A 14 -13.28 -4.62 -23.93
CA LEU A 14 -12.88 -5.97 -23.54
C LEU A 14 -12.56 -6.81 -24.79
N GLY A 15 -11.34 -7.35 -24.86
CA GLY A 15 -10.94 -8.18 -26.01
C GLY A 15 -11.92 -9.36 -26.19
N PRO A 16 -12.17 -9.82 -27.42
CA PRO A 16 -13.30 -10.69 -27.76
C PRO A 16 -13.35 -12.02 -26.97
N ASP A 17 -12.20 -12.61 -26.65
CA ASP A 17 -12.15 -13.83 -25.84
C ASP A 17 -12.41 -13.55 -24.35
N PHE A 18 -11.94 -12.41 -23.85
CA PHE A 18 -12.21 -11.99 -22.49
C PHE A 18 -13.68 -11.60 -22.34
N GLU A 19 -14.26 -10.93 -23.32
CA GLU A 19 -15.66 -10.55 -23.37
C GLU A 19 -16.61 -11.76 -23.20
N LYS A 20 -16.32 -12.88 -23.88
CA LYS A 20 -17.02 -14.15 -23.71
C LYS A 20 -16.91 -14.71 -22.28
N THR A 21 -15.77 -14.51 -21.64
CA THR A 21 -15.56 -14.98 -20.26
C THR A 21 -16.34 -14.09 -19.27
N VAL A 22 -16.38 -12.78 -19.51
CA VAL A 22 -17.15 -11.84 -18.69
C VAL A 22 -18.65 -12.10 -18.84
N ILE A 23 -19.16 -12.31 -20.06
CA ILE A 23 -20.60 -12.55 -20.25
C ILE A 23 -21.06 -13.83 -19.54
N GLN A 24 -20.20 -14.87 -19.52
CA GLN A 24 -20.45 -16.08 -18.73
C GLN A 24 -20.56 -15.77 -17.23
N ALA A 25 -19.63 -14.97 -16.67
CA ALA A 25 -19.69 -14.55 -15.28
C ALA A 25 -20.96 -13.70 -14.98
N VAL A 26 -21.31 -12.76 -15.88
CA VAL A 26 -22.51 -11.93 -15.76
C VAL A 26 -23.78 -12.79 -15.69
N LEU A 27 -23.87 -13.84 -16.54
CA LEU A 27 -25.06 -14.67 -16.66
C LEU A 27 -25.16 -15.77 -15.60
N LYS A 28 -24.03 -16.33 -15.14
CA LYS A 28 -24.02 -17.52 -14.28
C LYS A 28 -23.60 -17.29 -12.84
N ASN A 29 -23.06 -16.13 -12.50
CA ASN A 29 -22.61 -15.82 -11.14
C ASN A 29 -23.39 -14.62 -10.57
N PRO A 30 -24.54 -14.86 -9.90
CA PRO A 30 -25.32 -13.79 -9.27
C PRO A 30 -24.53 -12.95 -8.27
N GLU A 31 -23.63 -13.56 -7.50
CA GLU A 31 -22.75 -12.85 -6.56
C GLU A 31 -21.79 -11.89 -7.27
N PHE A 32 -21.29 -12.29 -8.44
CA PHE A 32 -20.42 -11.45 -9.24
C PHE A 32 -21.15 -10.18 -9.69
N MET A 33 -22.35 -10.30 -10.25
CA MET A 33 -23.13 -9.12 -10.61
C MET A 33 -23.58 -8.33 -9.38
N GLY A 34 -23.98 -8.99 -8.29
CA GLY A 34 -24.34 -8.30 -7.05
C GLY A 34 -23.23 -7.36 -6.55
N LYS A 35 -21.97 -7.79 -6.64
CA LYS A 35 -20.81 -7.01 -6.17
C LYS A 35 -20.22 -6.08 -7.24
N PHE A 36 -20.01 -6.58 -8.46
CA PHE A 36 -19.23 -5.91 -9.50
C PHE A 36 -20.07 -5.12 -10.52
N ARG A 37 -21.41 -5.13 -10.42
CA ARG A 37 -22.29 -4.33 -11.31
C ARG A 37 -21.88 -2.86 -11.48
N PRO A 38 -21.38 -2.12 -10.46
CA PRO A 38 -20.94 -0.73 -10.66
C PRO A 38 -19.77 -0.57 -11.63
N VAL A 39 -18.93 -1.59 -11.82
CA VAL A 39 -17.75 -1.55 -12.70
C VAL A 39 -17.93 -2.35 -13.99
N VAL A 40 -18.96 -3.19 -14.08
CA VAL A 40 -19.35 -3.88 -15.31
C VAL A 40 -20.21 -2.93 -16.15
N SER A 41 -19.56 -2.07 -16.92
CA SER A 41 -20.28 -1.19 -17.86
C SER A 41 -20.68 -1.96 -19.13
N PRO A 42 -21.91 -1.80 -19.64
CA PRO A 42 -22.26 -2.29 -20.98
C PRO A 42 -21.30 -1.76 -22.06
N ASP A 43 -20.79 -0.54 -21.93
CA ASP A 43 -19.87 0.07 -22.91
C ASP A 43 -18.47 -0.58 -22.92
N ALA A 44 -18.18 -1.44 -21.94
CA ALA A 44 -16.95 -2.23 -21.92
C ALA A 44 -16.93 -3.28 -23.03
N PHE A 45 -18.09 -3.76 -23.46
CA PHE A 45 -18.23 -4.84 -24.44
C PHE A 45 -18.07 -4.26 -25.84
N ILE A 46 -17.42 -4.96 -26.76
CA ILE A 46 -17.31 -4.52 -28.15
C ILE A 46 -18.51 -5.04 -28.95
N ASP A 47 -18.92 -6.28 -28.68
CA ASP A 47 -20.03 -6.93 -29.37
C ASP A 47 -21.39 -6.37 -28.94
N ASP A 48 -22.20 -5.96 -29.91
CA ASP A 48 -23.49 -5.32 -29.66
C ASP A 48 -24.51 -6.27 -29.01
N THR A 49 -24.40 -7.58 -29.24
CA THR A 49 -25.25 -8.59 -28.59
C THR A 49 -24.89 -8.69 -27.10
N ASN A 50 -23.60 -8.78 -26.76
CA ASN A 50 -23.16 -8.82 -25.36
C ASN A 50 -23.48 -7.52 -24.61
N LYS A 51 -23.22 -6.35 -25.23
CA LYS A 51 -23.65 -5.03 -24.69
C LYS A 51 -25.13 -5.04 -24.34
N PHE A 52 -25.95 -5.56 -25.25
CA PHE A 52 -27.39 -5.63 -25.07
C PHE A 52 -27.77 -6.55 -23.90
N ILE A 53 -27.18 -7.74 -23.80
CA ILE A 53 -27.44 -8.67 -22.69
C ILE A 53 -27.09 -8.04 -21.34
N VAL A 54 -25.91 -7.42 -21.21
CA VAL A 54 -25.47 -6.79 -19.95
C VAL A 54 -26.43 -5.67 -19.55
N ARG A 55 -26.85 -4.83 -20.51
CA ARG A 55 -27.85 -3.77 -20.27
C ARG A 55 -29.15 -4.33 -19.72
N MET A 56 -29.66 -5.42 -20.30
CA MET A 56 -30.88 -6.08 -19.83
C MET A 56 -30.74 -6.64 -18.41
N VAL A 57 -29.57 -7.19 -18.06
CA VAL A 57 -29.27 -7.64 -16.70
C VAL A 57 -29.25 -6.45 -15.73
N HIS A 58 -28.64 -5.33 -16.10
CA HIS A 58 -28.64 -4.11 -15.29
C HIS A 58 -30.06 -3.58 -15.06
N GLU A 59 -30.85 -3.44 -16.12
CA GLU A 59 -32.25 -2.97 -16.04
C GLU A 59 -33.10 -3.86 -15.13
N TYR A 60 -32.88 -5.18 -15.18
CA TYR A 60 -33.57 -6.12 -14.29
C TYR A 60 -33.16 -5.93 -12.83
N TYR A 61 -31.85 -5.85 -12.55
CA TYR A 61 -31.35 -5.57 -11.20
C TYR A 61 -31.83 -4.22 -10.66
N ASP A 62 -31.88 -3.17 -11.48
CA ASP A 62 -32.37 -1.85 -11.05
C ASP A 62 -33.85 -1.89 -10.66
N LYS A 63 -34.64 -2.74 -11.33
CA LYS A 63 -36.07 -2.84 -11.08
C LYS A 63 -36.43 -3.78 -9.92
N TYR A 64 -35.72 -4.90 -9.79
CA TYR A 64 -36.09 -5.98 -8.86
C TYR A 64 -35.04 -6.25 -7.78
N ASN A 65 -33.86 -5.63 -7.85
CA ASN A 65 -32.73 -5.84 -6.94
C ASN A 65 -32.30 -7.32 -6.83
N GLU A 66 -32.50 -8.08 -7.90
CA GLU A 66 -32.21 -9.51 -7.97
C GLU A 66 -31.60 -9.88 -9.33
N HIS A 67 -30.89 -11.01 -9.38
CA HIS A 67 -30.33 -11.52 -10.63
C HIS A 67 -31.41 -12.23 -11.47
N PRO A 68 -31.56 -11.93 -12.77
CA PRO A 68 -32.53 -12.60 -13.62
C PRO A 68 -32.12 -14.04 -13.94
N ILE A 69 -33.04 -14.99 -13.73
CA ILE A 69 -32.86 -16.36 -14.24
C ILE A 69 -32.82 -16.33 -15.78
N ASN A 70 -32.00 -17.19 -16.40
CA ASN A 70 -31.87 -17.32 -17.85
C ASN A 70 -33.23 -17.31 -18.61
N GLY A 71 -34.24 -18.03 -18.11
CA GLY A 71 -35.56 -18.08 -18.74
C GLY A 71 -36.25 -16.71 -18.77
N THR A 72 -36.15 -15.95 -17.68
CA THR A 72 -36.67 -14.58 -17.57
C THR A 72 -35.91 -13.64 -18.51
N LEU A 73 -34.59 -13.73 -18.53
CA LEU A 73 -33.76 -12.90 -19.41
C LEU A 73 -34.05 -13.18 -20.89
N SER A 74 -34.14 -14.45 -21.29
CA SER A 74 -34.52 -14.84 -22.66
C SER A 74 -35.92 -14.33 -23.03
N ASP A 75 -36.88 -14.36 -22.10
CA ASP A 75 -38.21 -13.79 -22.33
C ASP A 75 -38.17 -12.27 -22.54
N MET A 76 -37.38 -11.54 -21.74
CA MET A 76 -37.18 -10.11 -21.93
C MET A 76 -36.53 -9.80 -23.28
N VAL A 77 -35.53 -10.59 -23.72
CA VAL A 77 -34.90 -10.46 -25.03
C VAL A 77 -35.92 -10.66 -26.16
N ARG A 78 -36.81 -11.66 -26.05
CA ARG A 78 -37.87 -11.91 -27.06
C ARG A 78 -38.80 -10.71 -27.23
N HIS A 79 -39.17 -10.06 -26.14
CA HIS A 79 -40.07 -8.90 -26.13
C HIS A 79 -39.37 -7.55 -26.41
N SER A 80 -38.04 -7.53 -26.47
CA SER A 80 -37.26 -6.32 -26.79
C SER A 80 -37.37 -5.90 -28.27
N LEU A 81 -36.86 -4.71 -28.62
CA LEU A 81 -36.73 -4.26 -30.02
C LEU A 81 -35.37 -4.62 -30.64
N PHE A 82 -34.54 -5.40 -29.95
CA PHE A 82 -33.21 -5.77 -30.44
C PHE A 82 -33.30 -6.62 -31.71
N ARG A 83 -32.39 -6.39 -32.67
CA ARG A 83 -32.43 -7.09 -33.98
C ARG A 83 -31.89 -8.52 -33.88
N ASN A 84 -30.80 -8.73 -33.14
CA ASN A 84 -30.11 -10.03 -33.06
C ASN A 84 -30.61 -10.90 -31.88
N LYS A 85 -31.94 -11.02 -31.72
CA LYS A 85 -32.54 -11.74 -30.58
C LYS A 85 -32.11 -13.21 -30.50
N ALA A 86 -32.05 -13.89 -31.64
CA ALA A 86 -31.70 -15.31 -31.70
C ALA A 86 -30.28 -15.56 -31.17
N ASP A 87 -29.34 -14.68 -31.50
CA ASP A 87 -27.97 -14.75 -31.03
C ASP A 87 -27.88 -14.46 -29.52
N ALA A 88 -28.56 -13.40 -29.04
CA ALA A 88 -28.65 -13.10 -27.62
C ALA A 88 -29.22 -14.28 -26.79
N ILE A 89 -30.30 -14.89 -27.28
CA ILE A 89 -30.91 -16.07 -26.64
C ILE A 89 -29.94 -17.25 -26.64
N SER A 90 -29.25 -17.49 -27.76
CA SER A 90 -28.23 -18.54 -27.86
C SER A 90 -27.10 -18.35 -26.84
N ILE A 91 -26.60 -17.13 -26.66
CA ILE A 91 -25.57 -16.81 -25.67
C ILE A 91 -26.08 -17.07 -24.24
N ILE A 92 -27.31 -16.63 -23.94
CA ILE A 92 -27.92 -16.83 -22.62
C ILE A 92 -28.08 -18.32 -22.29
N GLU A 93 -28.59 -19.09 -23.24
CA GLU A 93 -28.87 -20.52 -23.06
C GLU A 93 -27.59 -21.36 -22.98
N ASN A 94 -26.56 -21.01 -23.75
CA ASN A 94 -25.30 -21.74 -23.80
C ASN A 94 -24.24 -21.25 -22.78
N ALA A 95 -24.54 -20.24 -21.97
CA ALA A 95 -23.60 -19.77 -20.96
C ALA A 95 -23.27 -20.89 -19.95
N THR A 96 -21.99 -21.00 -19.58
CA THR A 96 -21.48 -21.94 -18.59
C THR A 96 -20.91 -21.20 -17.39
N PRO A 97 -20.80 -21.83 -16.20
CA PRO A 97 -20.13 -21.24 -15.06
C PRO A 97 -18.70 -20.81 -15.40
N CYS A 98 -18.28 -19.64 -14.91
CA CYS A 98 -16.93 -19.14 -15.12
C CYS A 98 -15.95 -19.79 -14.13
N GLU A 99 -14.94 -20.50 -14.64
CA GLU A 99 -13.92 -21.17 -13.78
C GLU A 99 -12.95 -20.18 -13.13
N ASN A 100 -12.58 -19.10 -13.83
CA ASN A 100 -11.54 -18.16 -13.40
C ASN A 100 -12.13 -16.81 -12.95
N LEU A 101 -13.09 -16.86 -12.01
CA LEU A 101 -13.83 -15.66 -11.58
C LEU A 101 -12.90 -14.57 -10.99
N SER A 102 -11.88 -14.93 -10.21
CA SER A 102 -10.93 -13.96 -9.65
C SER A 102 -10.17 -13.19 -10.75
N TYR A 103 -9.74 -13.88 -11.81
CA TYR A 103 -9.10 -13.23 -12.95
C TYR A 103 -10.06 -12.27 -13.66
N VAL A 104 -11.33 -12.66 -13.82
CA VAL A 104 -12.35 -11.78 -14.41
C VAL A 104 -12.57 -10.51 -13.57
N GLN A 105 -12.66 -10.66 -12.25
CA GLN A 105 -12.83 -9.55 -11.31
C GLN A 105 -11.68 -8.54 -11.42
N ASP A 106 -10.43 -9.01 -11.31
CA ASP A 106 -9.24 -8.16 -11.41
C ASP A 106 -9.19 -7.41 -12.74
N ARG A 107 -9.52 -8.10 -13.84
CA ARG A 107 -9.47 -7.53 -15.18
C ARG A 107 -10.52 -6.47 -15.41
N ILE A 108 -11.74 -6.66 -14.91
CA ILE A 108 -12.83 -5.69 -15.03
C ILE A 108 -12.56 -4.45 -14.19
N ILE A 109 -12.03 -4.60 -12.98
CA ILE A 109 -11.62 -3.44 -12.16
C ILE A 109 -10.51 -2.67 -12.86
N ASN A 110 -9.51 -3.37 -13.39
CA ASN A 110 -8.42 -2.72 -14.12
C ASN A 110 -8.95 -1.97 -15.35
N TRP A 111 -9.88 -2.54 -16.10
CA TRP A 111 -10.54 -1.87 -17.20
C TRP A 111 -11.26 -0.60 -16.73
N ALA A 112 -12.10 -0.70 -15.68
CA ALA A 112 -12.84 0.43 -15.13
C ALA A 112 -11.94 1.56 -14.64
N LYS A 113 -10.78 1.24 -14.03
CA LYS A 113 -9.77 2.24 -13.66
C LYS A 113 -9.18 2.96 -14.86
N TRP A 114 -8.83 2.23 -15.93
CA TRP A 114 -8.31 2.83 -17.15
C TRP A 114 -9.33 3.75 -17.79
N THR A 115 -10.57 3.30 -17.95
CA THR A 115 -11.66 4.13 -18.49
C THR A 115 -11.89 5.39 -17.68
N ALA A 116 -11.94 5.28 -16.34
CA ALA A 116 -12.10 6.46 -15.48
C ALA A 116 -10.94 7.45 -15.60
N ILE A 117 -9.70 6.95 -15.77
CA ILE A 117 -8.53 7.82 -15.99
C ILE A 117 -8.64 8.53 -17.33
N GLU A 118 -9.05 7.84 -18.38
CA GLU A 118 -9.21 8.44 -19.71
C GLU A 118 -10.30 9.48 -19.76
N GLU A 119 -11.44 9.23 -19.10
CA GLU A 119 -12.48 10.24 -18.92
C GLU A 119 -11.91 11.50 -18.28
N VAL A 120 -11.10 11.36 -17.22
CA VAL A 120 -10.44 12.50 -16.56
C VAL A 120 -9.46 13.21 -17.48
N LEU A 121 -8.68 12.47 -18.28
CA LEU A 121 -7.71 13.04 -19.23
C LEU A 121 -8.39 13.77 -20.39
N ASN A 122 -9.60 13.36 -20.76
CA ASN A 122 -10.41 14.01 -21.79
C ASN A 122 -11.13 15.28 -21.29
N LEU A 123 -11.14 15.53 -19.96
CA LEU A 123 -11.64 16.78 -19.40
C LEU A 123 -10.60 17.90 -19.54
N GLU A 124 -11.03 19.09 -19.94
CA GLU A 124 -10.17 20.29 -19.97
C GLU A 124 -9.92 20.86 -18.55
N ILE A 125 -9.17 20.14 -17.72
CA ILE A 125 -8.81 20.58 -16.37
C ILE A 125 -7.56 21.49 -16.43
N LYS A 126 -7.74 22.77 -16.15
CA LYS A 126 -6.66 23.78 -16.22
C LYS A 126 -5.76 23.82 -14.98
N ASN A 127 -6.21 23.26 -13.86
CA ASN A 127 -5.48 23.26 -12.59
C ASN A 127 -4.74 21.93 -12.36
N PRO A 128 -3.40 21.91 -12.28
CA PRO A 128 -2.62 20.68 -12.10
C PRO A 128 -2.97 19.90 -10.82
N ASN A 129 -3.32 20.59 -9.73
CA ASN A 129 -3.68 19.94 -8.47
C ASN A 129 -5.04 19.24 -8.58
N GLU A 130 -5.99 19.85 -9.29
CA GLU A 130 -7.31 19.25 -9.55
C GLU A 130 -7.20 18.04 -10.49
N LEU A 131 -6.34 18.13 -11.50
CA LEU A 131 -6.04 17.01 -12.40
C LEU A 131 -5.44 15.84 -11.63
N SER A 132 -4.40 16.08 -10.81
CA SER A 132 -3.76 15.06 -9.97
C SER A 132 -4.76 14.39 -9.03
N ASN A 133 -5.60 15.17 -8.36
CA ASN A 133 -6.64 14.65 -7.47
C ASN A 133 -7.69 13.82 -8.23
N SER A 134 -8.05 14.22 -9.45
CA SER A 134 -9.04 13.50 -10.27
C SER A 134 -8.48 12.18 -10.78
N ILE A 135 -7.22 12.15 -11.24
CA ILE A 135 -6.51 10.92 -11.61
C ILE A 135 -6.39 9.98 -10.41
N GLN A 136 -6.08 10.51 -9.23
CA GLN A 136 -5.98 9.70 -8.01
C GLN A 136 -7.32 9.09 -7.59
N ARG A 137 -8.45 9.76 -7.84
CA ARG A 137 -9.78 9.19 -7.58
C ARG A 137 -10.10 8.11 -8.61
N ALA A 138 -9.85 8.38 -9.89
CA ALA A 138 -10.07 7.42 -10.97
C ALA A 138 -9.25 6.13 -10.79
N SER A 139 -8.00 6.22 -10.34
CA SER A 139 -7.14 5.06 -10.12
C SER A 139 -7.58 4.14 -8.97
N LYS A 140 -8.53 4.58 -8.14
CA LYS A 140 -9.10 3.83 -7.02
C LYS A 140 -10.47 3.21 -7.31
N VAL A 141 -11.01 3.40 -8.51
CA VAL A 141 -12.31 2.83 -8.91
C VAL A 141 -12.27 1.31 -8.74
N GLY A 142 -13.24 0.75 -8.01
CA GLY A 142 -13.40 -0.68 -7.80
C GLY A 142 -12.44 -1.33 -6.79
N ASP A 143 -11.57 -0.57 -6.12
CA ASP A 143 -10.68 -1.11 -5.08
C ASP A 143 -11.46 -1.68 -3.89
N ASP A 144 -12.56 -1.02 -3.52
CA ASP A 144 -13.49 -1.44 -2.47
C ASP A 144 -14.19 -2.77 -2.80
N LEU A 145 -14.36 -3.08 -4.09
CA LEU A 145 -14.97 -4.32 -4.56
C LEU A 145 -14.04 -5.53 -4.46
N LEU A 146 -12.74 -5.35 -4.28
CA LEU A 146 -11.80 -6.46 -4.05
C LEU A 146 -11.84 -6.97 -2.61
N PHE A 147 -12.28 -6.14 -1.67
CA PHE A 147 -12.41 -6.56 -0.27
C PHE A 147 -13.67 -7.42 -0.14
N SER A 148 -13.50 -8.72 0.14
CA SER A 148 -14.58 -9.52 0.71
C SER A 148 -14.76 -9.11 2.17
N HIS A 149 -16.00 -8.97 2.61
CA HIS A 149 -16.29 -9.02 4.04
C HIS A 149 -15.63 -10.30 4.59
N THR A 150 -14.84 -10.16 5.65
CA THR A 150 -14.35 -11.29 6.42
C THR A 150 -15.58 -12.10 6.83
N SER A 151 -15.79 -13.28 6.23
CA SER A 151 -16.83 -14.18 6.71
C SER A 151 -16.42 -14.62 8.13
N LEU A 152 -17.41 -14.78 9.00
CA LEU A 152 -17.22 -15.36 10.34
C LEU A 152 -16.91 -16.87 10.27
N ASP A 153 -16.60 -17.39 9.08
CA ASP A 153 -16.41 -18.82 8.83
C ASP A 153 -15.05 -19.25 9.38
N THR A 154 -15.10 -19.60 10.67
CA THR A 154 -14.15 -20.44 11.40
C THR A 154 -12.75 -20.43 10.84
N ASP A 155 -11.96 -19.42 11.24
CA ASP A 155 -10.52 -19.42 11.10
C ASP A 155 -9.97 -20.67 11.80
N THR A 156 -9.80 -21.74 11.02
CA THR A 156 -8.89 -22.84 11.34
C THR A 156 -7.42 -22.39 11.26
N GLU A 157 -7.19 -21.10 10.97
CA GLU A 157 -5.90 -20.40 11.05
C GLU A 157 -5.47 -20.13 12.50
N TYR A 158 -5.35 -21.19 13.29
CA TYR A 158 -4.32 -21.27 14.33
C TYR A 158 -2.90 -21.42 13.71
N GLU A 159 -2.72 -21.03 12.44
CA GLU A 159 -1.44 -21.01 11.75
C GLU A 159 -0.60 -19.83 12.24
N ARG A 160 0.03 -20.02 13.40
CA ARG A 160 1.18 -19.26 13.89
C ARG A 160 1.06 -17.75 13.68
N LYS A 161 0.08 -17.13 14.35
CA LYS A 161 0.01 -15.67 14.54
C LYS A 161 1.41 -15.13 14.81
N LYS A 162 1.95 -14.34 13.87
CA LYS A 162 3.29 -13.77 13.98
C LYS A 162 3.20 -12.51 14.83
N VAL A 163 3.00 -12.68 16.13
CA VAL A 163 2.96 -11.57 17.08
C VAL A 163 4.33 -10.89 17.23
N ILE A 164 4.30 -9.58 17.44
CA ILE A 164 5.47 -8.78 17.81
C ILE A 164 5.25 -8.33 19.26
N PRO A 165 5.94 -8.91 20.25
CA PRO A 165 5.71 -8.54 21.64
C PRO A 165 6.08 -7.08 21.88
N THR A 166 5.27 -6.42 22.71
CA THR A 166 5.57 -5.08 23.20
C THR A 166 6.67 -5.14 24.28
N PRO A 167 7.32 -4.00 24.59
CA PRO A 167 8.29 -3.94 25.69
C PRO A 167 7.73 -4.26 27.08
N TRP A 168 6.40 -4.36 27.23
CA TRP A 168 5.72 -4.50 28.51
C TRP A 168 5.02 -5.85 28.60
N GLU A 169 5.49 -6.73 29.48
CA GLU A 169 4.96 -8.10 29.64
C GLU A 169 3.47 -8.09 29.98
N TRP A 170 3.05 -7.25 30.93
CA TRP A 170 1.63 -7.13 31.32
C TRP A 170 0.72 -6.73 30.14
N LEU A 171 1.23 -5.98 29.17
CA LEU A 171 0.45 -5.57 28.00
C LEU A 171 0.37 -6.73 26.99
N ASN A 172 1.45 -7.51 26.86
CA ASN A 172 1.45 -8.71 26.02
C ASN A 172 0.48 -9.76 26.55
N ASP A 173 0.34 -9.91 27.87
CA ASP A 173 -0.64 -10.82 28.48
C ASP A 173 -2.08 -10.46 28.10
N GLN A 174 -2.37 -9.16 27.91
CA GLN A 174 -3.69 -8.67 27.47
C GLN A 174 -3.87 -8.74 25.94
N LEU A 175 -2.78 -8.82 25.18
CA LEU A 175 -2.76 -8.82 23.72
C LEU A 175 -2.37 -10.19 23.14
N GLU A 176 -2.61 -11.28 23.87
CA GLU A 176 -2.29 -12.66 23.43
C GLU A 176 -0.84 -12.83 22.92
N GLY A 177 0.11 -12.13 23.53
CA GLY A 177 1.53 -12.12 23.14
C GLY A 177 2.00 -10.84 22.44
N GLY A 178 1.09 -9.95 22.04
CA GLY A 178 1.38 -8.64 21.44
C GLY A 178 0.72 -8.44 20.08
N PRO A 179 0.87 -7.25 19.47
CA PRO A 179 0.30 -6.94 18.17
C PRO A 179 0.67 -7.93 17.06
N GLU A 180 -0.29 -8.26 16.21
CA GLU A 180 -0.13 -9.15 15.06
C GLU A 180 0.35 -8.40 13.80
N ILE A 181 0.87 -9.15 12.82
CA ILE A 181 1.23 -8.56 11.52
C ILE A 181 -0.06 -8.09 10.83
N GLY A 182 -0.15 -6.79 10.55
CA GLY A 182 -1.33 -6.16 9.96
C GLY A 182 -2.06 -5.22 10.93
N ASP A 183 -1.77 -5.33 12.24
CA ASP A 183 -2.42 -4.50 13.24
C ASP A 183 -2.01 -3.03 13.15
N LEU A 184 -3.00 -2.14 13.24
CA LEU A 184 -2.81 -0.71 13.44
C LEU A 184 -2.90 -0.36 14.92
N CYS A 185 -1.74 -0.31 15.58
CA CYS A 185 -1.66 0.11 16.99
C CYS A 185 -1.63 1.64 17.15
N VAL A 186 -2.56 2.18 17.94
CA VAL A 186 -2.65 3.64 18.17
C VAL A 186 -2.31 3.98 19.63
N VAL A 187 -1.27 4.80 19.83
CA VAL A 187 -0.89 5.33 21.15
C VAL A 187 -1.46 6.73 21.34
N LEU A 188 -2.45 6.86 22.23
CA LEU A 188 -3.07 8.12 22.61
C LEU A 188 -2.64 8.56 24.00
N THR A 189 -2.12 9.78 24.12
CA THR A 189 -1.77 10.40 25.40
C THR A 189 -2.10 11.89 25.37
N ILE A 190 -2.18 12.51 26.55
CA ILE A 190 -2.17 13.98 26.66
C ILE A 190 -0.85 14.58 26.14
N ILE A 191 -0.84 15.88 25.85
CA ILE A 191 0.37 16.62 25.45
C ILE A 191 1.43 16.47 26.55
N SER A 192 2.67 16.19 26.15
CA SER A 192 3.77 15.86 27.07
C SER A 192 3.57 14.60 27.92
N GLY A 193 2.55 13.78 27.64
CA GLY A 193 2.27 12.51 28.31
C GLY A 193 3.23 11.37 27.96
N GLY A 194 4.37 11.66 27.33
CA GLY A 194 5.39 10.66 27.04
C GLY A 194 5.17 9.84 25.76
N LYS A 195 4.25 10.23 24.86
CA LYS A 195 3.99 9.54 23.57
C LYS A 195 5.28 9.20 22.81
N THR A 196 6.16 10.17 22.60
CA THR A 196 7.42 9.95 21.88
C THR A 196 8.35 8.98 22.61
N THR A 197 8.35 9.01 23.95
CA THR A 197 9.17 8.10 24.77
C THR A 197 8.66 6.66 24.66
N ILE A 198 7.34 6.47 24.72
CA ILE A 198 6.69 5.17 24.51
C ILE A 198 7.07 4.61 23.13
N LEU A 199 6.94 5.41 22.07
CA LEU A 199 7.30 4.99 20.71
C LEU A 199 8.80 4.66 20.59
N CYS A 200 9.70 5.45 21.19
CA CYS A 200 11.13 5.14 21.20
C CYS A 200 11.46 3.82 21.95
N ASN A 201 10.72 3.51 23.01
CA ASN A 201 10.87 2.25 23.75
C ASN A 201 10.42 1.05 22.91
N ILE A 202 9.33 1.18 22.16
CA ILE A 202 8.85 0.17 21.20
C ILE A 202 9.91 -0.06 20.12
N VAL A 203 10.46 1.02 19.53
CA VAL A 203 11.55 0.93 18.54
C VAL A 203 12.74 0.16 19.10
N ARG A 204 13.21 0.51 20.32
CA ARG A 204 14.31 -0.20 20.96
C ARG A 204 14.02 -1.70 21.11
N HIS A 205 12.82 -2.04 21.59
CA HIS A 205 12.46 -3.43 21.81
C HIS A 205 12.40 -4.20 20.49
N ALA A 206 11.78 -3.64 19.45
CA ALA A 206 11.75 -4.23 18.12
C ALA A 206 13.17 -4.43 17.53
N LEU A 207 14.08 -3.47 17.72
CA LEU A 207 15.48 -3.61 17.34
C LEU A 207 16.18 -4.75 18.11
N ASN A 208 15.92 -4.90 19.41
CA ASN A 208 16.45 -6.00 20.22
C ASN A 208 15.94 -7.37 19.77
N LEU A 209 14.73 -7.43 19.19
CA LEU A 209 14.17 -8.63 18.56
C LEU A 209 14.71 -8.88 17.14
N GLY A 210 15.66 -8.07 16.66
CA GLY A 210 16.25 -8.18 15.33
C GLY A 210 15.33 -7.71 14.20
N LYS A 211 14.33 -6.88 14.50
CA LYS A 211 13.40 -6.34 13.49
C LYS A 211 13.90 -5.02 12.92
N SER A 212 13.66 -4.81 11.63
CA SER A 212 13.84 -3.52 10.98
C SER A 212 12.67 -2.60 11.30
N VAL A 213 12.95 -1.36 11.68
CA VAL A 213 11.93 -0.38 12.09
C VAL A 213 12.10 0.91 11.27
N ILE A 214 11.01 1.39 10.69
CA ILE A 214 10.94 2.71 10.05
C ILE A 214 10.19 3.65 10.99
N TYR A 215 10.79 4.81 11.30
CA TYR A 215 10.20 5.81 12.17
C TYR A 215 9.91 7.10 11.39
N PHE A 216 8.63 7.40 11.21
CA PHE A 216 8.18 8.67 10.64
C PHE A 216 7.97 9.71 11.75
N THR A 217 8.51 10.91 11.56
CA THR A 217 8.32 12.04 12.49
C THR A 217 7.85 13.27 11.73
N PHE A 218 6.76 13.87 12.21
CA PHE A 218 6.19 15.10 11.64
C PHE A 218 6.22 16.28 12.63
N GLU A 219 6.48 16.01 13.91
CA GLU A 219 6.47 17.01 14.98
C GLU A 219 7.90 17.38 15.41
N ASP A 220 8.71 16.38 15.73
CA ASP A 220 10.08 16.57 16.22
C ASP A 220 11.09 16.39 15.08
N GLY A 221 12.16 17.20 15.08
CA GLY A 221 13.24 17.06 14.11
C GLY A 221 14.01 15.74 14.26
N GLU A 222 14.44 15.17 13.12
CA GLU A 222 15.09 13.87 13.01
C GLU A 222 16.25 13.67 14.01
N ARG A 223 17.11 14.67 14.16
CA ARG A 223 18.25 14.65 15.10
C ARG A 223 17.82 14.39 16.56
N LYS A 224 16.67 14.94 16.98
CA LYS A 224 16.15 14.78 18.34
C LYS A 224 15.65 13.36 18.55
N ILE A 225 14.93 12.80 17.57
CA ILE A 225 14.43 11.42 17.60
C ILE A 225 15.58 10.41 17.57
N LYS A 226 16.52 10.55 16.62
CA LYS A 226 17.72 9.70 16.55
C LYS A 226 18.46 9.64 17.88
N ARG A 227 18.67 10.80 18.52
CA ARG A 227 19.29 10.85 19.85
C ARG A 227 18.48 10.08 20.89
N ARG A 228 17.15 10.28 20.96
CA ARG A 228 16.29 9.58 21.94
C ARG A 228 16.32 8.06 21.74
N ILE A 229 16.24 7.60 20.50
CA ILE A 229 16.36 6.16 20.18
C ILE A 229 17.73 5.65 20.65
N MET A 230 18.83 6.32 20.30
CA MET A 230 20.18 5.94 20.72
C MET A 230 20.33 5.91 22.25
N GLN A 231 19.82 6.91 22.96
CA GLN A 231 19.83 6.93 24.43
C GLN A 231 19.14 5.69 25.01
N THR A 232 18.01 5.31 24.41
CA THR A 232 17.22 4.17 24.88
C THR A 232 17.94 2.86 24.57
N VAL A 233 18.47 2.70 23.35
CA VAL A 233 19.22 1.52 22.90
C VAL A 233 20.49 1.31 23.73
N CYS A 234 21.30 2.36 23.90
CA CYS A 234 22.54 2.31 24.67
C CYS A 234 22.33 2.28 26.20
N LYS A 235 21.09 2.51 26.67
CA LYS A 235 20.76 2.70 28.09
C LYS A 235 21.63 3.79 28.75
N MET A 236 21.87 4.88 28.03
CA MET A 236 22.69 6.00 28.47
C MET A 236 21.88 7.29 28.53
N THR A 237 22.16 8.10 29.55
CA THR A 237 21.65 9.45 29.64
C THR A 237 22.28 10.34 28.57
N LYS A 238 21.65 11.50 28.31
CA LYS A 238 22.19 12.49 27.38
C LYS A 238 23.59 12.94 27.79
N LYS A 239 23.80 13.11 29.11
CA LYS A 239 25.09 13.56 29.67
C LYS A 239 26.19 12.54 29.43
N GLU A 240 25.89 11.25 29.61
CA GLU A 240 26.85 10.17 29.38
C GLU A 240 27.20 10.05 27.90
N MET A 241 26.22 10.08 26.99
CA MET A 241 26.51 10.03 25.56
C MET A 241 27.37 11.20 25.09
N LEU A 242 27.14 12.41 25.62
CA LEU A 242 27.98 13.57 25.30
C LEU A 242 29.41 13.41 25.80
N LYS A 243 29.58 12.90 27.04
CA LYS A 243 30.91 12.61 27.59
C LYS A 243 31.67 11.58 26.76
N GLU A 244 31.01 10.50 26.34
CA GLU A 244 31.64 9.49 25.50
C GLU A 244 31.97 10.01 24.10
N ALA A 245 31.08 10.81 23.50
CA ALA A 245 31.37 11.48 22.23
C ALA A 245 32.58 12.42 22.35
N GLU A 246 32.71 13.18 23.44
CA GLU A 246 33.87 14.04 23.70
C GLU A 246 35.16 13.24 23.88
N LYS A 247 35.13 12.11 24.61
CA LYS A 247 36.28 11.21 24.76
C LYS A 247 36.71 10.63 23.41
N GLN A 248 35.75 10.14 22.62
CA GLN A 248 36.03 9.58 21.31
C GLN A 248 36.60 10.62 20.35
N ASN A 249 36.06 11.85 20.37
CA ASN A 249 36.61 12.94 19.57
C ASN A 249 38.04 13.28 19.98
N LYS A 250 38.32 13.37 21.29
CA LYS A 250 39.69 13.57 21.78
C LYS A 250 40.63 12.45 21.33
N TYR A 251 40.20 11.20 21.42
CA TYR A 251 40.97 10.05 20.98
C TYR A 251 41.24 10.07 19.47
N ASN A 252 40.21 10.34 18.65
CA ASN A 252 40.34 10.45 17.20
C ASN A 252 41.27 11.60 16.81
N SER A 253 41.10 12.79 17.40
CA SER A 253 41.99 13.93 17.17
C SER A 253 43.44 13.62 17.51
N GLN A 254 43.69 12.90 18.61
CA GLN A 254 45.05 12.47 19.00
C GLN A 254 45.63 11.46 18.01
N ASN A 255 44.85 10.49 17.54
CA ASN A 255 45.29 9.52 16.54
C ASN A 255 45.63 10.18 15.20
N THR A 256 44.77 11.07 14.71
CA THR A 256 45.04 11.85 13.49
C THR A 256 46.31 12.67 13.63
N LEU A 257 46.51 13.36 14.76
CA LEU A 257 47.72 14.13 15.00
C LEU A 257 48.98 13.26 15.07
N ASN A 258 48.89 12.09 15.70
CA ASN A 258 50.00 11.14 15.76
C ASN A 258 50.40 10.62 14.37
N GLN A 259 49.45 10.46 13.44
CA GLN A 259 49.73 10.07 12.06
C GLN A 259 50.55 11.13 11.31
N TYR A 260 50.29 12.43 11.54
CA TYR A 260 50.98 13.52 10.87
C TYR A 260 52.21 14.04 11.63
N LEU A 261 52.50 13.51 12.82
CA LEU A 261 53.58 13.96 13.70
C LEU A 261 54.97 13.98 13.02
N PRO A 262 55.40 12.92 12.30
CA PRO A 262 56.72 12.90 11.65
C PRO A 262 56.88 13.99 10.59
N ILE A 263 55.79 14.32 9.88
CA ILE A 263 55.76 15.37 8.86
C ILE A 263 55.85 16.74 9.54
N LEU A 264 55.13 16.95 10.64
CA LEU A 264 55.14 18.22 11.40
C LEU A 264 56.49 18.47 12.08
N GLU A 265 57.15 17.41 12.57
CA GLU A 265 58.50 17.48 13.13
C GLU A 265 59.55 17.78 12.05
N SER A 266 59.51 17.09 10.90
CA SER A 266 60.45 17.36 9.79
C SER A 266 60.33 18.78 9.20
N LYS A 267 59.15 19.40 9.30
CA LYS A 267 58.91 20.78 8.89
C LYS A 267 59.13 21.82 10.00
N GLY A 268 59.55 21.41 11.20
CA GLY A 268 59.87 22.30 12.32
C GLY A 268 58.64 22.93 13.02
N PHE A 269 57.44 22.42 12.75
CA PHE A 269 56.19 22.94 13.34
C PHE A 269 55.97 22.48 14.79
N ILE A 270 56.54 21.34 15.20
CA ILE A 270 56.50 20.84 16.58
C ILE A 270 57.95 20.70 17.06
N LYS A 271 58.34 21.46 18.08
CA LYS A 271 59.75 21.51 18.55
C LYS A 271 59.98 20.72 19.84
N SER A 272 58.93 20.32 20.56
CA SER A 272 59.04 19.51 21.79
C SER A 272 57.74 18.79 22.16
N THR A 273 57.82 17.84 23.10
CA THR A 273 56.67 17.14 23.69
C THR A 273 55.70 18.09 24.41
N LYS A 274 56.17 19.24 24.88
CA LYS A 274 55.34 20.30 25.49
C LYS A 274 54.55 21.07 24.43
N ASP A 275 55.21 21.38 23.31
CA ASP A 275 54.61 21.99 22.10
C ASP A 275 53.50 21.12 21.51
N LYS A 276 53.70 19.79 21.54
CA LYS A 276 52.70 18.79 21.13
C LYS A 276 51.42 18.90 21.98
N ARG A 277 51.54 19.05 23.31
CA ARG A 277 50.36 19.16 24.19
C ARG A 277 49.61 20.47 23.96
N GLU A 278 50.30 21.60 23.83
CA GLU A 278 49.65 22.91 23.62
C GLU A 278 48.91 22.99 22.28
N LYS A 279 49.49 22.45 21.20
CA LYS A 279 48.89 22.52 19.85
C LYS A 279 47.75 21.52 19.61
N VAL A 280 47.75 20.39 20.32
CA VAL A 280 46.62 19.42 20.31
C VAL A 280 45.34 20.03 20.90
N TYR A 281 45.46 20.95 21.87
CA TYR A 281 44.30 21.58 22.51
C TYR A 281 43.81 22.86 21.79
N THR A 282 44.61 23.48 20.94
CA THR A 282 44.22 24.67 20.15
C THR A 282 43.61 24.33 18.79
N LEU A 283 43.81 23.12 18.27
CA LEU A 283 43.10 22.60 17.12
C LEU A 283 41.70 22.09 17.52
N LYS A 284 40.84 22.98 18.02
CA LYS A 284 39.40 22.71 17.99
C LYS A 284 38.92 22.94 16.55
N PRO A 285 38.22 21.99 15.92
CA PRO A 285 37.46 22.32 14.73
C PRO A 285 36.38 23.33 15.15
N SER A 286 36.38 24.48 14.48
CA SER A 286 35.25 25.41 14.41
C SER A 286 34.03 24.72 13.81
#